data_AF-A0A7J4VE47-F1
#
_entry.id   AF-A0A7J4VE47-F1
#
_cell.length_a   1.000
_cell.length_b   1.000
_cell.length_c   1.000
_cell.angle_alpha   90.00
_cell.angle_beta   90.00
_cell.angle_gamma   90.00
#
_symmetry.space_group_name_H-M   'P 1'
#
loop_
_entity.id
_entity.type
_entity.pdbx_description
1 polymer ?
#
loop_
_entity_poly.entity_id
_entity_poly.type
_entity_poly.pdbx_seq_one_letter_code
_entity_poly.pdbx_strand_id
1 'polypeptide(L)'
;RRLHQGAGVKRVFAQIHMKFFEIDDRAVGIAAGAWLLYIAGAAMALILTMIKVPALAFALGMYIPLELNTPILIGGILAHIVSTRSKDENLNNARRERGTLIASGFIAGGALMGVISAVMKYFEIDLMATHWVETNGAMFIGLFMFVLLCAYVIWDALKAKAED
;
A
#
# COMPACT_ATOMS: atom_id res chain seq x y z
N ARG A 1 19.81 45.70 -43.30
CA ARG A 1 18.77 44.64 -43.25
C ARG A 1 19.18 43.32 -42.53
N ARG A 2 20.38 43.19 -41.93
CA ARG A 2 20.77 42.00 -41.12
C ARG A 2 20.72 42.18 -39.59
N LEU A 3 20.34 43.35 -39.08
CA LEU A 3 20.22 43.62 -37.63
C LEU A 3 18.83 43.30 -37.05
N HIS A 4 17.79 43.17 -37.89
CA HIS A 4 16.42 42.90 -37.42
C HIS A 4 16.11 41.41 -37.18
N GLN A 5 16.94 40.48 -37.67
CA GLN A 5 16.70 39.03 -37.51
C GLN A 5 17.26 38.47 -36.18
N GLY A 6 18.33 39.08 -35.63
CA GLY A 6 18.92 38.65 -34.36
C GLY A 6 18.13 39.06 -33.11
N ALA A 7 17.31 40.12 -33.20
CA ALA A 7 16.53 40.63 -32.08
C ALA A 7 15.29 39.78 -31.72
N GLY A 8 14.79 38.98 -32.67
CA GLY A 8 13.69 38.02 -32.43
C GLY A 8 14.19 36.79 -31.68
N VAL A 9 15.30 36.20 -32.14
CA VAL A 9 15.92 35.02 -31.51
C VAL A 9 16.38 35.32 -30.09
N LYS A 10 17.00 36.48 -29.84
CA LYS A 10 17.39 36.90 -28.48
C LYS A 10 16.19 37.09 -27.55
N ARG A 11 15.05 37.56 -28.06
CA ARG A 11 13.80 37.67 -27.27
C ARG A 11 13.18 36.32 -26.97
N VAL A 12 13.14 35.40 -27.92
CA VAL A 12 12.65 34.03 -27.70
C VAL A 12 13.54 33.31 -26.69
N PHE A 13 14.87 33.44 -26.81
CA PHE A 13 15.81 32.86 -25.86
C PHE A 13 15.66 33.46 -24.45
N ALA A 14 15.55 34.79 -24.34
CA ALA A 14 15.29 35.46 -23.07
C ALA A 14 13.93 35.06 -22.48
N GLN A 15 12.90 34.89 -23.31
CA GLN A 15 11.56 34.47 -22.88
C GLN A 15 11.54 33.01 -22.40
N ILE A 16 12.27 32.11 -23.05
CA ILE A 16 12.44 30.72 -22.60
C ILE A 16 13.21 30.69 -21.28
N HIS A 17 14.29 31.47 -21.17
CA HIS A 17 15.11 31.52 -19.97
C HIS A 17 14.35 32.11 -18.78
N MET A 18 13.59 33.19 -18.99
CA MET A 18 12.72 33.80 -17.98
C MET A 18 11.59 32.85 -17.56
N LYS A 19 10.95 32.14 -18.51
CA LYS A 19 9.94 31.11 -18.19
C LYS A 19 10.53 29.93 -17.41
N PHE A 20 11.76 29.52 -17.74
CA PHE A 20 12.43 28.44 -17.03
C PHE A 20 12.78 28.85 -15.60
N PHE A 21 13.24 30.09 -15.41
CA PHE A 21 13.49 30.66 -14.08
C PHE A 21 12.20 30.80 -13.25
N GLU A 22 11.07 31.19 -13.87
CA GLU A 22 9.77 31.24 -13.19
C GLU A 22 9.25 29.83 -12.81
N ILE A 23 9.56 28.80 -13.60
CA ILE A 23 9.24 27.40 -13.26
C ILE A 23 10.11 26.92 -12.10
N ASP A 24 11.38 27.30 -12.05
CA ASP A 24 12.30 26.96 -10.96
C ASP A 24 11.87 27.61 -9.64
N ASP A 25 11.53 28.91 -9.64
CA ASP A 25 11.00 29.60 -8.46
C ASP A 25 9.66 29.00 -7.97
N ARG A 26 8.76 28.61 -8.88
CA ARG A 26 7.53 27.89 -8.51
C ARG A 26 7.81 26.50 -7.97
N ALA A 27 8.79 25.78 -8.54
CA ALA A 27 9.21 24.47 -8.06
C ALA A 27 9.86 24.57 -6.67
N VAL A 28 10.67 25.60 -6.42
CA VAL A 28 11.28 25.91 -5.12
C VAL A 28 10.22 26.28 -4.08
N GLY A 29 9.21 27.07 -4.46
CA GLY A 29 8.08 27.39 -3.59
C GLY A 29 7.26 26.16 -3.16
N ILE A 30 7.02 25.21 -4.09
CA ILE A 30 6.37 23.92 -3.79
C ILE A 30 7.29 23.02 -2.95
N ALA A 31 8.59 23.02 -3.24
CA ALA A 31 9.58 22.26 -2.49
C ALA A 31 9.67 22.73 -1.02
N ALA A 32 9.63 24.04 -0.77
CA ALA A 32 9.63 24.59 0.59
C ALA A 32 8.41 24.11 1.42
N GLY A 33 7.23 24.03 0.79
CA GLY A 33 6.04 23.44 1.40
C GLY A 33 6.18 21.93 1.66
N ALA A 34 6.82 21.20 0.75
CA ALA A 34 7.06 19.76 0.92
C ALA A 34 8.03 19.46 2.08
N TRP A 35 9.08 20.27 2.26
CA TRP A 35 10.02 20.12 3.38
C TRP A 35 9.36 20.33 4.75
N LEU A 36 8.43 21.28 4.86
CA LEU A 36 7.61 21.47 6.07
C LEU A 36 6.79 20.23 6.40
N LEU A 37 6.19 19.58 5.39
CA LEU A 37 5.43 18.34 5.58
C LEU A 37 6.32 17.16 5.98
N TYR A 38 7.52 17.05 5.41
CA TYR A 38 8.50 16.04 5.83
C TYR A 38 8.97 16.24 7.27
N ILE A 39 9.26 17.48 7.67
CA ILE A 39 9.65 17.81 9.05
C ILE A 39 8.49 17.54 10.01
N ALA A 40 7.25 17.89 9.63
CA ALA A 40 6.07 17.61 10.44
C ALA A 40 5.85 16.10 10.60
N GLY A 41 6.00 15.31 9.54
CA GLY A 41 5.94 13.85 9.58
C GLY A 41 7.05 13.24 10.45
N ALA A 42 8.28 13.76 10.33
CA ALA A 42 9.42 13.33 11.14
C ALA A 42 9.23 13.67 12.63
N ALA A 43 8.73 14.87 12.95
CA ALA A 43 8.39 15.28 14.30
C ALA A 43 7.28 14.39 14.89
N MET A 44 6.24 14.08 14.11
CA MET A 44 5.18 13.17 14.54
C MET A 44 5.71 11.75 14.77
N ALA A 45 6.57 11.24 13.88
CA ALA A 45 7.21 9.94 14.05
C ALA A 45 8.09 9.89 15.31
N LEU A 46 8.80 10.97 15.63
CA LEU A 46 9.60 11.09 16.85
C LEU A 46 8.70 11.00 18.10
N ILE A 47 7.60 11.77 18.14
CA ILE A 47 6.64 11.76 19.26
C ILE A 47 6.04 10.36 19.44
N LEU A 48 5.62 9.71 18.34
CA LEU A 48 5.07 8.35 18.39
C LEU A 48 6.10 7.34 18.91
N THR A 49 7.35 7.46 18.46
CA THR A 49 8.46 6.61 18.92
C THR A 49 8.72 6.80 20.42
N MET A 50 8.62 8.02 20.94
CA MET A 50 8.74 8.30 22.38
C MET A 50 7.62 7.63 23.20
N ILE A 51 6.41 7.53 22.65
CA ILE A 51 5.25 6.87 23.29
C ILE A 51 5.29 5.33 23.08
N LYS A 52 6.35 4.80 22.46
CA LYS A 52 6.49 3.39 22.05
C LYS A 52 5.40 2.91 21.09
N VAL A 53 4.80 3.82 20.32
CA VAL A 53 3.87 3.49 19.25
C VAL A 53 4.64 3.45 17.92
N PRO A 54 4.61 2.34 17.17
CA PRO A 54 5.27 2.27 15.88
C PRO A 54 4.63 3.25 14.89
N ALA A 55 5.37 4.29 14.52
CA ALA A 55 4.89 5.36 13.62
C ALA A 55 4.37 4.85 12.28
N LEU A 56 4.95 3.75 11.77
CA LEU A 56 4.54 3.11 10.52
C LEU A 56 3.11 2.56 10.58
N ALA A 57 2.75 1.86 11.66
CA ALA A 57 1.41 1.32 11.83
C ALA A 57 0.36 2.43 12.01
N PHE A 58 0.73 3.49 12.74
CA PHE A 58 -0.13 4.66 12.93
C PHE A 58 -0.40 5.40 11.61
N ALA A 59 0.64 5.68 10.83
CA ALA A 59 0.51 6.36 9.54
C ALA A 59 -0.32 5.54 8.55
N LEU A 60 -0.10 4.21 8.48
CA LEU A 60 -0.92 3.31 7.67
C LEU A 60 -2.39 3.33 8.10
N GLY A 61 -2.67 3.31 9.40
CA GLY A 61 -4.04 3.36 9.93
C GLY A 61 -4.78 4.67 9.62
N MET A 62 -4.08 5.80 9.54
CA MET A 62 -4.67 7.10 9.19
C MET A 62 -4.89 7.26 7.67
N TYR A 63 -4.10 6.55 6.86
CA TYR A 63 -4.12 6.67 5.41
C TYR A 63 -5.15 5.75 4.73
N ILE A 64 -5.43 4.59 5.31
CA ILE A 64 -6.19 3.52 4.67
C ILE A 64 -7.71 3.68 4.93
N PRO A 65 -8.58 3.57 3.91
CA PRO A 65 -10.04 3.57 4.07
C PRO A 65 -10.54 2.53 5.09
N LEU A 66 -11.66 2.81 5.76
CA LEU A 66 -12.24 1.91 6.77
C LEU A 66 -12.50 0.49 6.25
N GLU A 67 -12.83 0.36 4.96
CA GLU A 67 -13.06 -0.91 4.28
C GLU A 67 -11.83 -1.84 4.31
N LEU A 68 -10.62 -1.28 4.28
CA LEU A 68 -9.37 -2.01 4.33
C LEU A 68 -8.82 -2.16 5.76
N ASN A 69 -9.33 -1.39 6.73
CA ASN A 69 -8.92 -1.53 8.12
C ASN A 69 -9.50 -2.82 8.76
N THR A 70 -10.71 -3.24 8.35
CA THR A 70 -11.33 -4.47 8.87
C THR A 70 -10.54 -5.75 8.54
N PRO A 71 -10.07 -6.02 7.31
CA PRO A 71 -9.23 -7.19 7.04
C PRO A 71 -7.85 -7.10 7.73
N ILE A 72 -7.29 -5.90 7.91
CA ILE A 72 -6.04 -5.71 8.67
C ILE A 72 -6.24 -6.10 10.14
N LEU A 73 -7.33 -5.62 10.77
CA LEU A 73 -7.69 -5.98 12.13
C LEU A 73 -7.87 -7.50 12.28
N ILE A 74 -8.58 -8.13 11.34
CA ILE A 74 -8.79 -9.57 11.32
C ILE A 74 -7.45 -10.29 11.19
N GLY A 75 -6.56 -9.86 10.30
CA GLY A 75 -5.21 -10.41 10.17
C GLY A 75 -4.40 -10.34 11.48
N GLY A 76 -4.51 -9.23 12.22
CA GLY A 76 -3.90 -9.09 13.55
C GLY A 76 -4.48 -10.06 14.58
N ILE A 77 -5.80 -10.24 14.59
CA ILE A 77 -6.48 -11.23 15.44
C ILE A 77 -6.02 -12.65 15.07
N LEU A 78 -5.93 -12.98 13.79
CA LEU A 78 -5.43 -14.27 13.31
C LEU A 78 -4.00 -14.52 13.78
N ALA A 79 -3.11 -13.54 13.65
CA ALA A 79 -1.73 -13.66 14.12
C ALA A 79 -1.65 -13.92 15.63
N HIS A 80 -2.49 -13.25 16.43
CA HIS A 80 -2.59 -13.48 17.87
C HIS A 80 -3.14 -14.87 18.20
N ILE A 81 -4.17 -15.31 17.47
CA ILE A 81 -4.73 -16.66 17.63
C ILE A 81 -3.68 -17.71 17.31
N VAL A 82 -2.93 -17.58 16.21
CA VAL A 82 -1.93 -18.58 15.80
C VAL A 82 -0.77 -18.65 16.79
N SER A 83 -0.34 -17.52 17.35
CA SER A 83 0.80 -17.45 18.27
C SER A 83 0.50 -17.87 19.72
N THR A 84 -0.77 -17.92 20.13
CA THR A 84 -1.18 -18.16 21.52
C THR A 84 -1.69 -19.60 21.76
N ARG A 85 -1.64 -20.49 20.76
CA ARG A 85 -2.30 -21.80 20.80
C ARG A 85 -1.53 -22.92 21.48
N SER A 86 -0.23 -22.76 21.71
CA SER A 86 0.58 -23.73 22.46
C SER A 86 1.23 -23.10 23.67
N LYS A 87 1.65 -23.95 24.62
CA LYS A 87 2.51 -23.55 25.74
C LYS A 87 3.99 -23.54 25.35
N ASP A 88 4.33 -24.24 24.27
CA ASP A 88 5.70 -24.31 23.76
C ASP A 88 6.00 -23.11 22.86
N GLU A 89 6.98 -22.31 23.28
CA GLU A 89 7.41 -21.10 22.56
C GLU A 89 7.97 -21.43 21.18
N ASN A 90 8.72 -22.53 21.05
CA ASN A 90 9.32 -22.95 19.78
C ASN A 90 8.26 -23.32 18.74
N LEU A 91 7.21 -24.02 19.16
CA LEU A 91 6.07 -24.38 18.29
C LEU A 91 5.27 -23.13 17.88
N ASN A 92 5.06 -22.18 18.78
CA ASN A 92 4.33 -20.94 18.47
C ASN A 92 5.10 -20.06 17.48
N ASN A 93 6.43 -20.00 17.59
CA ASN A 93 7.28 -19.30 16.62
C ASN A 93 7.20 -19.96 15.24
N ALA A 94 7.33 -21.29 15.15
CA ALA A 94 7.19 -22.02 13.89
C ALA A 94 5.81 -21.76 13.22
N ARG A 95 4.73 -21.75 14.01
CA ARG A 95 3.38 -21.42 13.53
C ARG A 95 3.25 -19.98 13.03
N ARG A 96 3.86 -19.03 13.72
CA ARG A 96 3.86 -17.61 13.34
C ARG A 96 4.66 -17.36 12.05
N GLU A 97 5.81 -17.99 11.91
CA GLU A 97 6.63 -17.93 10.70
C GLU A 97 5.89 -18.55 9.51
N ARG A 98 5.27 -19.71 9.71
CA ARG A 98 4.41 -20.35 8.71
C ARG A 98 3.25 -19.45 8.30
N GLY A 99 2.55 -18.84 9.27
CA GLY A 99 1.49 -17.88 8.99
C GLY A 99 1.97 -16.66 8.20
N THR A 100 3.16 -16.15 8.52
CA THR A 100 3.79 -15.01 7.82
C THR A 100 4.15 -15.38 6.38
N LEU A 101 4.65 -16.61 6.15
CA LEU A 101 5.01 -17.11 4.81
C LEU A 101 3.78 -17.23 3.89
N ILE A 102 2.66 -17.73 4.43
CA ILE A 102 1.42 -17.85 3.65
C ILE A 102 0.84 -16.45 3.38
N ALA A 103 0.85 -15.57 4.38
CA ALA A 103 0.36 -14.21 4.24
C ALA A 103 1.13 -13.42 3.17
N SER A 104 2.46 -13.52 3.13
CA SER A 104 3.26 -12.87 2.07
C SER A 104 2.97 -13.45 0.68
N GLY A 105 2.70 -14.76 0.59
CA GLY A 105 2.21 -15.40 -0.63
C GLY A 105 0.88 -14.83 -1.11
N PHE A 106 -0.08 -14.61 -0.20
CA PHE A 106 -1.36 -13.97 -0.53
C PHE A 106 -1.19 -12.51 -0.97
N ILE A 107 -0.29 -11.75 -0.33
CA ILE A 107 0.03 -10.38 -0.74
C ILE A 107 0.62 -10.37 -2.17
N ALA A 108 1.59 -11.24 -2.44
CA ALA A 108 2.21 -11.36 -3.76
C ALA A 108 1.20 -11.82 -4.83
N GLY A 109 0.33 -12.78 -4.51
CA GLY A 109 -0.73 -13.23 -5.39
C GLY A 109 -1.76 -12.14 -5.71
N GLY A 110 -2.16 -11.36 -4.69
CA GLY A 110 -3.04 -10.20 -4.87
C GLY A 110 -2.44 -9.14 -5.78
N ALA A 111 -1.14 -8.84 -5.60
CA ALA A 111 -0.42 -7.92 -6.48
C ALA A 111 -0.33 -8.44 -7.93
N LEU A 112 -0.02 -9.73 -8.12
CA LEU A 112 0.05 -10.36 -9.44
C LEU A 112 -1.32 -10.33 -10.15
N MET A 113 -2.40 -10.65 -9.43
CA MET A 113 -3.77 -10.58 -9.98
C MET A 113 -4.17 -9.14 -10.34
N GLY A 114 -3.70 -8.14 -9.58
CA GLY A 114 -3.87 -6.72 -9.94
C GLY A 114 -3.21 -6.37 -11.27
N VAL A 115 -1.98 -6.84 -11.50
CA VAL A 115 -1.27 -6.64 -12.77
C VAL A 115 -1.99 -7.34 -13.92
N ILE A 116 -2.42 -8.59 -13.72
CA ILE A 116 -3.19 -9.35 -14.73
C ILE A 116 -4.49 -8.62 -15.09
N SER A 117 -5.20 -8.10 -14.09
CA SER A 117 -6.44 -7.33 -14.29
C SER A 117 -6.19 -6.05 -15.10
N ALA A 118 -5.10 -5.32 -14.83
CA ALA A 118 -4.73 -4.14 -15.59
C ALA A 118 -4.40 -4.46 -17.06
N VAL A 119 -3.71 -5.57 -17.32
CA VAL A 119 -3.39 -6.03 -18.68
C VAL A 119 -4.65 -6.45 -19.43
N MET A 120 -5.56 -7.21 -18.80
CA MET A 120 -6.82 -7.60 -19.43
C MET A 120 -7.68 -6.38 -19.79
N LYS A 121 -7.74 -5.38 -18.90
CA LYS A 121 -8.43 -4.12 -19.15
C LYS A 121 -7.83 -3.35 -20.33
N TYR A 122 -6.51 -3.41 -20.53
CA TYR A 122 -5.83 -2.79 -21.68
C TYR A 122 -6.24 -3.41 -23.02
N PHE A 123 -6.54 -4.71 -23.06
CA PHE A 123 -7.02 -5.41 -24.26
C PHE A 123 -8.55 -5.35 -24.44
N GLU A 124 -9.25 -4.49 -23.70
CA GLU A 124 -10.72 -4.34 -23.72
C GLU A 124 -11.49 -5.65 -23.45
N ILE A 125 -10.86 -6.61 -22.76
CA ILE A 125 -11.52 -7.85 -22.35
C ILE A 125 -12.26 -7.55 -21.05
N ASP A 126 -13.58 -7.30 -21.16
CA ASP A 126 -14.43 -7.01 -20.00
C ASP A 126 -14.81 -8.29 -19.23
N LEU A 127 -13.82 -8.89 -18.57
CA LEU A 127 -14.00 -10.03 -17.65
C LEU A 127 -14.54 -9.60 -16.28
N MET A 128 -14.41 -8.31 -15.96
CA MET A 128 -15.00 -7.73 -14.76
C MET A 128 -16.46 -7.47 -15.08
N ALA A 129 -17.32 -8.48 -14.89
CA ALA A 129 -18.77 -8.33 -14.99
C ALA A 129 -19.25 -7.30 -13.95
N THR A 130 -19.06 -6.01 -14.23
CA THR A 130 -19.23 -4.87 -13.31
C THR A 130 -20.65 -4.88 -12.73
N HIS A 131 -21.63 -5.22 -13.55
CA HIS A 131 -23.01 -5.41 -13.14
C HIS A 131 -23.23 -6.58 -12.14
N TRP A 132 -22.43 -7.64 -12.23
CA TRP A 132 -22.50 -8.78 -11.30
C TRP A 132 -21.80 -8.48 -9.97
N VAL A 133 -20.68 -7.74 -10.01
CA VAL A 133 -19.91 -7.37 -8.80
C VAL A 133 -20.74 -6.51 -7.84
N GLU A 134 -21.66 -5.69 -8.36
CA GLU A 134 -22.56 -4.86 -7.55
C GLU A 134 -23.75 -5.62 -6.97
N THR A 135 -23.95 -6.90 -7.34
CA THR A 135 -25.11 -7.66 -6.87
C THR A 135 -24.87 -8.23 -5.48
N ASN A 136 -25.93 -8.37 -4.66
CA ASN A 136 -25.87 -8.99 -3.33
C ASN A 136 -25.23 -10.40 -3.34
N GLY A 137 -25.36 -11.14 -4.44
CA GLY A 137 -24.71 -12.45 -4.61
C GLY A 137 -23.18 -12.39 -4.57
N ALA A 138 -22.58 -11.37 -5.22
CA ALA A 138 -21.13 -11.18 -5.21
C ALA A 138 -20.62 -10.81 -3.81
N MET A 139 -21.38 -10.04 -3.04
CA MET A 139 -21.05 -9.72 -1.64
C MET A 139 -20.98 -10.99 -0.78
N PHE A 140 -21.98 -11.86 -0.84
CA PHE A 140 -21.98 -13.11 -0.04
C PHE A 140 -20.86 -14.05 -0.47
N ILE A 141 -20.57 -14.15 -1.77
CA ILE A 141 -19.46 -14.96 -2.27
C ILE A 141 -18.12 -14.38 -1.78
N GLY A 142 -17.92 -13.07 -1.85
CA GLY A 142 -16.73 -12.40 -1.34
C GLY A 142 -16.53 -12.63 0.16
N LEU A 143 -17.60 -12.48 0.95
CA LEU A 143 -17.56 -12.75 2.39
C LEU A 143 -17.26 -14.21 2.69
N PHE A 144 -17.90 -15.14 1.99
CA PHE A 144 -17.66 -16.57 2.14
C PHE A 144 -16.21 -16.94 1.81
N MET A 145 -15.68 -16.45 0.69
CA MET A 145 -14.29 -16.65 0.29
C MET A 145 -13.31 -16.05 1.31
N PHE A 146 -13.61 -14.87 1.85
CA PHE A 146 -12.80 -14.24 2.88
C PHE A 146 -12.74 -15.11 4.15
N VAL A 147 -13.88 -15.59 4.64
CA VAL A 147 -13.94 -16.49 5.81
C VAL A 147 -13.20 -17.80 5.54
N LEU A 148 -13.35 -18.38 4.35
CA LEU A 148 -12.62 -19.58 3.95
C LEU A 148 -11.10 -19.36 3.96
N LEU A 149 -10.62 -18.23 3.44
CA LEU A 149 -9.19 -17.88 3.45
C LEU A 149 -8.68 -17.72 4.88
N CYS A 150 -9.43 -17.03 5.75
CA CYS A 150 -9.06 -16.92 7.17
C CYS A 150 -8.97 -18.30 7.84
N ALA A 151 -9.95 -19.18 7.61
CA ALA A 151 -9.93 -20.54 8.14
C ALA A 151 -8.76 -21.37 7.59
N TYR A 152 -8.46 -21.24 6.30
CA TYR A 152 -7.32 -21.91 5.66
C TYR A 152 -5.99 -21.45 6.26
N VAL A 153 -5.79 -20.14 6.44
CA VAL A 153 -4.57 -19.59 7.06
C VAL A 153 -4.39 -20.14 8.47
N ILE A 154 -5.44 -20.17 9.29
CA ILE A 154 -5.38 -20.75 10.63
C ILE A 154 -4.99 -22.22 10.56
N TRP A 155 -5.66 -22.99 9.70
CA TRP A 155 -5.44 -24.44 9.60
C TRP A 155 -4.03 -24.79 9.15
N ASP A 156 -3.51 -24.13 8.11
CA ASP A 156 -2.15 -24.39 7.63
C ASP A 156 -1.09 -23.87 8.61
N ALA A 157 -1.30 -22.70 9.22
CA ALA A 157 -0.39 -22.18 10.23
C ALA A 157 -0.30 -23.12 11.44
N LEU A 158 -1.41 -23.71 11.89
CA LEU A 158 -1.43 -24.63 13.04
C LEU A 158 -0.80 -26.00 12.76
N LYS A 159 -0.67 -26.40 11.49
CA LYS A 159 0.02 -27.63 11.09
C LYS A 159 1.53 -27.54 11.19
N ALA A 160 2.09 -26.35 11.40
CA ALA A 160 3.52 -26.22 11.64
C ALA A 160 3.93 -27.09 12.83
N LYS A 161 4.93 -27.95 12.60
CA LYS A 161 5.59 -28.74 13.63
C LYS A 161 6.84 -27.97 14.06
N ALA A 162 7.18 -28.05 15.33
CA ALA A 162 8.49 -27.64 15.77
C ALA A 162 9.50 -28.58 15.09
N GLU A 163 10.48 -28.02 14.39
CA GLU A 163 11.67 -28.78 14.05
C GLU A 163 12.47 -28.93 15.35
N ASP A 164 12.82 -30.19 15.68
CA ASP A 164 13.62 -30.56 16.85
C ASP A 164 15.06 -30.03 16.76
#